data_AF-A0A3N5LMG1-F1
#
_entry.id   AF-A0A3N5LMG1-F1
#
_cell.length_a   1.000
_cell.length_b   1.000
_cell.length_c   1.000
_cell.angle_alpha   90.00
_cell.angle_beta   90.00
_cell.angle_gamma   90.00
#
_symmetry.space_group_name_H-M   'P 1'
#
loop_
_entity.id
_entity.type
_entity.pdbx_description
1 polymer ?
#
loop_
_entity_poly.entity_id
_entity_poly.type
_entity_poly.pdbx_seq_one_letter_code
_entity_poly.pdbx_strand_id
1 'polypeptide(L)'
;MGGLTISRRYALLSYPKEILMSFSGPLAGFLLGGLVFAFNYFFGPFPNSLLRFTINSLLWVNIGWGLVNLIPILPLDGGAIMRSLYHWLRSPYDERTPLKISIGFGILAIIASLLLAFRGGGFYIVLLAAWLTYNNYMALRQGYWTDNIV
;
A
#
# COMPACT_ATOMS: atom_id res chain seq x y z
N MET A 1 5.39 31.72 -1.41
CA MET A 1 5.72 31.67 0.03
C MET A 1 4.71 30.78 0.73
N GLY A 2 4.80 29.47 0.56
CA GLY A 2 3.95 28.48 1.22
C GLY A 2 4.86 27.32 1.60
N GLY A 3 5.00 27.08 2.89
CA GLY A 3 6.09 26.34 3.51
C GLY A 3 6.29 24.95 2.92
N LEU A 4 7.32 24.82 2.09
CA LEU A 4 7.94 23.55 1.81
C LEU A 4 8.78 23.20 3.05
N THR A 5 8.21 22.42 3.96
CA THR A 5 9.05 21.58 4.82
C THR A 5 9.68 20.53 3.91
N ILE A 6 10.79 20.90 3.29
CA ILE A 6 11.71 19.93 2.69
C ILE A 6 12.18 19.10 3.88
N SER A 7 11.59 17.91 4.06
CA SER A 7 12.15 16.88 4.92
C SER A 7 13.43 16.38 4.24
N ARG A 8 14.46 17.22 4.29
CA ARG A 8 15.82 16.82 4.03
C ARG A 8 16.20 16.03 5.27
N ARG A 9 16.12 14.70 5.16
CA ARG A 9 16.79 13.66 5.97
C ARG A 9 15.84 12.51 6.34
N TYR A 10 15.78 11.52 5.45
CA TYR A 10 15.96 10.12 5.85
C TYR A 10 17.39 9.89 6.40
N ALA A 11 17.89 10.79 7.24
CA ALA A 11 19.11 10.56 7.99
C ALA A 11 18.64 10.20 9.40
N LEU A 12 19.06 9.02 9.87
CA LEU A 12 19.03 8.54 11.26
C LEU A 12 17.89 7.57 11.66
N LEU A 13 17.18 6.92 10.74
CA LEU A 13 16.41 5.72 11.09
C LEU A 13 17.02 4.48 10.42
N SER A 14 17.32 3.47 11.23
CA SER A 14 17.77 2.17 10.73
C SER A 14 16.63 1.53 9.92
N TYR A 15 16.93 0.95 8.75
CA TYR A 15 15.93 0.33 7.84
C TYR A 15 14.84 -0.52 8.53
N PRO A 16 15.12 -1.31 9.59
CA PRO A 16 14.08 -2.04 10.31
C PRO A 16 13.02 -1.15 10.97
N LYS A 17 13.41 0.05 11.45
CA LYS A 17 12.45 1.02 12.02
C LYS A 17 11.54 1.60 10.95
N GLU A 18 12.04 1.83 9.75
CA GLU A 18 11.23 2.32 8.63
C GLU A 18 10.22 1.26 8.19
N ILE A 19 10.65 0.00 8.06
CA ILE A 19 9.77 -1.13 7.77
C ILE A 19 8.68 -1.29 8.84
N LEU A 20 9.04 -1.22 10.12
CA LEU A 20 8.08 -1.31 11.23
C LEU A 20 7.08 -0.14 11.23
N MET A 21 7.53 1.08 10.91
CA MET A 21 6.65 2.23 10.80
C MET A 21 5.66 2.09 9.64
N SER A 22 6.10 1.71 8.45
CA SER A 22 5.20 1.47 7.32
C SER A 22 4.25 0.30 7.57
N PHE A 23 4.67 -0.72 8.33
CA PHE A 23 3.80 -1.85 8.69
C PHE A 23 2.76 -1.49 9.77
N SER A 24 2.99 -0.42 10.54
CA SER A 24 2.11 -0.05 11.66
C SER A 24 0.68 0.32 11.22
N GLY A 25 0.51 0.88 10.03
CA GLY A 25 -0.80 1.19 9.45
C GLY A 25 -1.65 -0.07 9.19
N PRO A 26 -1.20 -0.98 8.31
CA PRO A 26 -1.89 -2.24 8.06
C PRO A 26 -2.06 -3.10 9.32
N LEU A 27 -1.07 -3.11 10.21
CA LEU A 27 -1.14 -3.87 11.47
C LEU A 27 -2.29 -3.42 12.36
N ALA A 28 -2.46 -2.12 12.56
CA ALA A 28 -3.58 -1.59 13.36
C ALA A 28 -4.93 -1.98 12.75
N GLY A 29 -5.05 -1.92 11.42
CA GLY A 29 -6.21 -2.39 10.68
C GLY A 29 -6.47 -3.87 10.91
N PHE A 30 -5.48 -4.74 10.71
CA PHE A 30 -5.66 -6.18 10.91
C PHE A 30 -6.00 -6.56 12.35
N LEU A 31 -5.44 -5.88 13.35
CA LEU A 31 -5.81 -6.10 14.74
C LEU A 31 -7.29 -5.78 14.99
N LEU A 32 -7.76 -4.60 14.55
CA LEU A 32 -9.16 -4.24 14.68
C LEU A 32 -10.08 -5.18 13.88
N GLY A 33 -9.71 -5.50 12.65
CA GLY A 33 -10.42 -6.46 11.81
C GLY A 33 -10.52 -7.85 12.45
N GLY A 34 -9.44 -8.33 13.06
CA GLY A 34 -9.41 -9.59 13.80
C GLY A 34 -10.33 -9.58 15.02
N LEU A 35 -10.39 -8.47 15.77
CA LEU A 35 -11.32 -8.32 16.89
C LEU A 35 -12.78 -8.33 16.42
N VAL A 36 -13.10 -7.60 15.34
CA VAL A 36 -14.45 -7.60 14.76
C VAL A 36 -14.83 -8.99 14.23
N PHE A 37 -13.88 -9.70 13.61
CA PHE A 37 -14.09 -11.06 13.12
C PHE A 37 -14.39 -12.02 14.27
N ALA A 38 -13.58 -11.98 15.33
CA ALA A 38 -13.79 -12.79 16.53
C ALA A 38 -15.16 -12.49 17.16
N PHE A 39 -15.52 -11.21 17.29
CA PHE A 39 -16.82 -10.80 17.80
C PHE A 39 -17.97 -11.39 16.96
N ASN A 40 -17.90 -11.28 15.64
CA ASN A 40 -18.92 -11.84 14.75
C ASN A 40 -18.98 -13.38 14.81
N TYR A 41 -17.84 -14.05 15.00
CA TYR A 41 -17.76 -15.50 15.12
C TYR A 41 -18.41 -16.02 16.41
N PHE A 42 -18.19 -15.34 17.55
CA PHE A 42 -18.71 -15.77 18.85
C PHE A 42 -20.15 -15.32 19.14
N PHE A 43 -20.55 -14.14 18.65
CA PHE A 43 -21.85 -13.54 19.00
C PHE A 43 -22.84 -13.47 17.82
N GLY A 44 -22.39 -13.78 16.60
CA GLY A 44 -23.24 -13.86 15.42
C GLY A 44 -23.86 -15.25 15.19
N PRO A 45 -24.67 -15.43 14.13
CA PRO A 45 -25.07 -14.41 13.15
C PRO A 45 -26.16 -13.48 13.68
N PHE A 46 -26.05 -12.19 13.36
CA PHE A 46 -27.04 -11.20 13.75
C PHE A 46 -28.17 -11.09 12.72
N PRO A 47 -29.45 -11.10 13.14
CA PRO A 47 -30.60 -10.96 12.23
C PRO A 47 -30.73 -9.53 11.68
N ASN A 48 -30.25 -8.53 12.42
CA ASN A 48 -30.31 -7.12 12.01
C ASN A 48 -29.42 -6.87 10.78
N SER A 49 -30.05 -6.42 9.68
CA SER A 49 -29.39 -6.18 8.39
C SER A 49 -28.36 -5.05 8.45
N LEU A 50 -28.60 -3.99 9.22
CA LEU A 50 -27.68 -2.88 9.40
C LEU A 50 -26.42 -3.31 10.15
N LEU A 51 -26.57 -4.04 11.26
CA LEU A 51 -25.44 -4.55 12.04
C LEU A 51 -24.56 -5.50 11.20
N ARG A 52 -25.19 -6.41 10.44
CA ARG A 52 -24.45 -7.30 9.52
C ARG A 52 -23.70 -6.52 8.45
N PHE A 53 -24.32 -5.50 7.88
CA PHE A 53 -23.64 -4.60 6.93
C PHE A 53 -22.45 -3.91 7.59
N THR A 54 -22.62 -3.31 8.77
CA THR A 54 -21.54 -2.63 9.51
C THR A 54 -20.38 -3.55 9.81
N ILE A 55 -20.63 -4.77 10.31
CA ILE A 55 -19.57 -5.76 10.58
C ILE A 55 -18.82 -6.10 9.29
N ASN A 56 -19.53 -6.42 8.21
CA ASN A 56 -18.90 -6.75 6.93
C ASN A 56 -18.09 -5.58 6.36
N SER A 57 -18.60 -4.35 6.47
CA SER A 57 -17.89 -3.14 6.05
C SER A 57 -16.63 -2.92 6.90
N LEU A 58 -16.71 -3.10 8.22
CA LEU A 58 -15.55 -2.99 9.11
C LEU A 58 -14.48 -4.03 8.76
N LEU A 59 -14.88 -5.27 8.49
CA LEU A 59 -13.95 -6.32 8.06
C LEU A 59 -13.32 -5.99 6.71
N TRP A 60 -14.11 -5.52 5.74
CA TRP A 60 -13.60 -5.13 4.43
C TRP A 60 -12.61 -3.97 4.51
N VAL A 61 -12.92 -2.92 5.28
CA VAL A 61 -12.06 -1.73 5.41
C VAL A 61 -10.80 -2.01 6.21
N ASN A 62 -10.83 -2.90 7.20
CA ASN A 62 -9.66 -3.19 8.02
C ASN A 62 -8.78 -4.28 7.41
N ILE A 63 -9.39 -5.34 6.86
CA ILE A 63 -8.66 -6.48 6.31
C ILE A 63 -8.47 -6.32 4.80
N GLY A 64 -9.56 -6.15 4.04
CA GLY A 64 -9.49 -6.02 2.58
C GLY A 64 -8.63 -4.84 2.14
N TRP A 65 -8.89 -3.66 2.71
CA TRP A 65 -8.10 -2.46 2.44
C TRP A 65 -6.68 -2.54 2.99
N GLY A 66 -6.48 -3.17 4.16
CA GLY A 66 -5.14 -3.44 4.70
C GLY A 66 -4.30 -4.30 3.76
N LEU A 67 -4.90 -5.31 3.12
CA LEU A 67 -4.23 -6.14 2.11
C LEU A 67 -3.85 -5.35 0.86
N VAL A 68 -4.73 -4.45 0.39
CA VAL A 68 -4.41 -3.56 -0.74
C VAL A 68 -3.22 -2.66 -0.40
N ASN A 69 -3.15 -2.11 0.81
CA ASN A 69 -2.03 -1.29 1.25
C ASN A 69 -0.70 -2.06 1.35
N LEU A 70 -0.74 -3.38 1.50
CA LEU A 70 0.47 -4.21 1.50
C LEU A 70 0.97 -4.63 0.11
N ILE A 71 0.26 -4.25 -0.96
CA ILE A 71 0.75 -4.49 -2.32
C ILE A 71 2.03 -3.65 -2.53
N PRO A 72 3.11 -4.21 -3.10
CA PRO A 72 4.38 -3.52 -3.26
C PRO A 72 4.36 -2.52 -4.43
N ILE A 73 3.52 -1.50 -4.32
CA ILE A 73 3.37 -0.37 -5.23
C ILE A 73 3.57 0.92 -4.43
N LEU A 74 4.54 1.76 -4.77
CA LEU A 74 4.67 3.07 -4.11
C LEU A 74 3.49 3.99 -4.48
N PRO A 75 2.98 4.83 -3.55
CA PRO A 75 3.44 5.05 -2.18
C PRO A 75 2.67 4.22 -1.13
N LEU A 76 2.08 3.08 -1.49
CA LEU A 76 1.41 2.20 -0.51
C LEU A 76 2.42 1.68 0.52
N ASP A 77 1.91 1.29 1.70
CA ASP A 77 2.73 0.80 2.81
C ASP A 77 3.62 -0.38 2.40
N GLY A 78 3.10 -1.32 1.61
CA GLY A 78 3.84 -2.44 1.05
C GLY A 78 4.92 -2.02 0.06
N GLY A 79 4.68 -0.94 -0.70
CA GLY A 79 5.67 -0.32 -1.57
C GLY A 79 6.82 0.31 -0.78
N ALA A 80 6.49 1.01 0.31
CA ALA A 80 7.49 1.57 1.22
C ALA A 80 8.33 0.48 1.89
N ILE A 81 7.70 -0.58 2.41
CA ILE A 81 8.39 -1.76 2.96
C ILE A 81 9.32 -2.38 1.93
N MET A 82 8.83 -2.60 0.70
CA MET A 82 9.62 -3.17 -0.39
C MET A 82 10.82 -2.29 -0.75
N ARG A 83 10.63 -0.98 -0.82
CA ARG A 83 11.70 -0.01 -1.09
C ARG A 83 12.76 -0.01 0.02
N SER A 84 12.37 0.08 1.29
CA SER A 84 13.30 0.03 2.42
C SER A 84 14.04 -1.30 2.51
N LEU A 85 13.36 -2.42 2.24
CA LEU A 85 13.97 -3.75 2.19
C LEU A 85 15.00 -3.85 1.05
N TYR A 86 14.68 -3.31 -0.12
CA TYR A 86 15.61 -3.25 -1.25
C TYR A 86 16.86 -2.43 -0.91
N HIS A 87 16.68 -1.25 -0.30
CA HIS A 87 17.80 -0.41 0.12
C HIS A 87 18.67 -1.06 1.19
N TRP A 88 18.06 -1.80 2.11
CA TRP A 88 18.79 -2.52 3.16
C TRP A 88 19.63 -3.68 2.59
N LEU A 89 19.09 -4.43 1.63
CA LEU A 89 19.73 -5.67 1.14
C LEU A 89 20.64 -5.47 -0.07
N ARG A 90 20.40 -4.45 -0.90
CA ARG A 90 21.04 -4.32 -2.22
C ARG A 90 21.79 -3.00 -2.37
N SER A 91 21.06 -1.89 -2.47
CA SER A 91 21.67 -0.60 -2.78
C SER A 91 20.91 0.54 -2.10
N PRO A 92 21.56 1.29 -1.18
CA PRO A 92 20.91 2.37 -0.44
C PRO A 92 20.60 3.60 -1.31
N TYR A 93 21.15 3.69 -2.53
CA TYR A 93 21.00 4.85 -3.41
C TYR A 93 20.19 4.58 -4.68
N ASP A 94 19.84 3.32 -4.97
CA ASP A 94 19.08 2.99 -6.18
C ASP A 94 17.57 3.14 -5.95
N GLU A 95 17.04 4.24 -6.47
CA GLU A 95 15.61 4.56 -6.48
C GLU A 95 14.87 4.02 -7.71
N ARG A 96 15.59 3.67 -8.78
CA ARG A 96 14.98 3.26 -10.04
C ARG A 96 14.42 1.85 -9.96
N THR A 97 15.11 0.94 -9.26
CA THR A 97 14.68 -0.45 -9.14
C THR A 97 13.37 -0.60 -8.34
N PRO A 98 13.21 0.02 -7.16
CA PRO A 98 11.92 0.00 -6.44
C PRO A 98 10.75 0.54 -7.25
N LEU A 99 10.94 1.56 -8.08
CA LEU A 99 9.90 2.07 -8.99
C LEU A 99 9.53 1.05 -10.06
N LYS A 100 10.53 0.39 -10.68
CA LYS A 100 10.28 -0.66 -11.67
C LYS A 100 9.49 -1.82 -11.07
N ILE A 101 9.84 -2.24 -9.85
CA ILE A 101 9.09 -3.25 -9.11
C ILE A 101 7.65 -2.77 -8.88
N SER A 102 7.47 -1.53 -8.41
CA SER A 102 6.15 -0.92 -8.19
C SER A 102 5.29 -0.87 -9.46
N ILE A 103 5.88 -0.54 -10.61
CA ILE A 103 5.19 -0.55 -11.91
C ILE A 103 4.76 -1.97 -12.27
N GLY A 104 5.66 -2.96 -12.11
CA GLY A 104 5.35 -4.36 -12.39
C GLY A 104 4.17 -4.87 -11.56
N PHE A 105 4.18 -4.62 -10.26
CA PHE A 105 3.07 -4.98 -9.37
C PHE A 105 1.81 -4.16 -9.64
N GLY A 106 1.94 -2.90 -10.05
CA GLY A 106 0.82 -2.07 -10.47
C GLY A 106 0.09 -2.64 -11.69
N ILE A 107 0.84 -3.07 -12.72
CA ILE A 107 0.27 -3.74 -13.89
C ILE A 107 -0.43 -5.05 -13.50
N LEU A 108 0.21 -5.87 -12.64
CA LEU A 108 -0.40 -7.10 -12.13
C LEU A 108 -1.71 -6.81 -11.36
N ALA A 109 -1.73 -5.78 -10.52
CA ALA A 109 -2.92 -5.37 -9.78
C ALA A 109 -4.05 -4.89 -10.70
N ILE A 110 -3.73 -4.17 -11.78
CA ILE A 110 -4.71 -3.78 -12.81
C ILE A 110 -5.32 -5.03 -13.48
N ILE A 111 -4.48 -5.96 -13.94
CA ILE A 111 -4.94 -7.19 -14.61
C ILE A 111 -5.83 -8.00 -13.66
N ALA A 112 -5.37 -8.24 -12.42
CA ALA A 112 -6.13 -8.97 -11.42
C ALA A 112 -7.48 -8.30 -11.12
N SER A 113 -7.49 -6.97 -10.99
CA SER A 113 -8.70 -6.21 -10.69
C SER A 113 -9.68 -6.17 -11.86
N LEU A 114 -9.19 -6.14 -13.11
CA LEU A 114 -10.05 -6.24 -14.30
C LEU A 114 -10.74 -7.60 -14.38
N LEU A 115 -10.03 -8.70 -14.09
CA LEU A 115 -10.61 -10.05 -14.06
C LEU A 115 -11.73 -10.17 -13.01
N LEU A 116 -11.57 -9.49 -11.86
CA LEU A 116 -12.58 -9.44 -10.81
C LEU A 116 -13.73 -8.46 -11.11
N ALA A 117 -13.46 -7.37 -11.83
CA ALA A 117 -14.45 -6.36 -12.20
C ALA A 117 -15.60 -6.94 -13.02
N PHE A 118 -15.34 -7.94 -13.86
CA PHE A 118 -16.38 -8.67 -14.60
C PHE A 118 -17.39 -9.39 -13.69
N ARG A 119 -17.08 -9.57 -12.40
CA ARG A 119 -17.96 -10.19 -11.39
C ARG A 119 -18.68 -9.17 -10.49
N GLY A 120 -18.66 -7.89 -10.85
CA GLY A 120 -19.40 -6.83 -10.16
C GLY A 120 -18.62 -6.08 -9.06
N GLY A 121 -17.30 -6.28 -8.94
CA GLY A 121 -16.48 -5.56 -7.96
C GLY A 121 -15.06 -5.30 -8.45
N GLY A 122 -14.52 -4.10 -8.20
CA GLY A 122 -13.09 -3.81 -8.40
C GLY A 122 -12.74 -2.69 -9.39
N PHE A 123 -13.72 -2.04 -10.04
CA PHE A 123 -13.43 -0.91 -10.95
C PHE A 123 -12.65 0.21 -10.26
N TYR A 124 -12.98 0.51 -9.01
CA TYR A 124 -12.23 1.47 -8.20
C TYR A 124 -10.76 1.06 -8.00
N ILE A 125 -10.47 -0.23 -7.76
CA ILE A 125 -9.09 -0.73 -7.60
C ILE A 125 -8.34 -0.66 -8.93
N VAL A 126 -9.00 -0.90 -10.07
CA VAL A 126 -8.41 -0.70 -11.40
C VAL A 126 -7.96 0.75 -11.57
N LEU A 127 -8.83 1.72 -11.28
CA LEU A 127 -8.50 3.15 -11.39
C LEU A 127 -7.36 3.54 -10.46
N LEU A 128 -7.40 3.08 -9.21
CA LEU A 128 -6.35 3.33 -8.23
C LEU A 128 -5.01 2.75 -8.70
N ALA A 129 -4.98 1.48 -9.10
CA ALA A 129 -3.76 0.81 -9.55
C ALA A 129 -3.21 1.45 -10.84
N ALA A 130 -4.08 1.86 -11.77
CA ALA A 130 -3.68 2.59 -12.98
C ALA A 130 -3.03 3.94 -12.64
N TRP A 131 -3.66 4.72 -11.75
CA TRP A 131 -3.12 6.00 -11.30
C TRP A 131 -1.79 5.86 -10.57
N LEU A 132 -1.67 4.88 -9.66
CA LEU A 132 -0.43 4.58 -8.95
C LEU A 132 0.69 4.15 -9.91
N THR A 133 0.38 3.25 -10.84
CA THR A 133 1.33 2.78 -11.87
C THR A 133 1.82 3.95 -12.72
N TYR A 134 0.91 4.82 -13.15
CA TYR A 134 1.24 6.01 -13.93
C TYR A 134 2.17 6.95 -13.16
N ASN A 135 1.89 7.21 -11.88
CA ASN A 135 2.75 8.05 -11.04
C ASN A 135 4.16 7.47 -10.88
N ASN A 136 4.28 6.15 -10.68
CA ASN A 136 5.58 5.48 -10.61
C ASN A 136 6.34 5.54 -11.95
N TYR A 137 5.63 5.40 -13.07
CA TYR A 137 6.22 5.53 -14.40
C TYR A 137 6.72 6.96 -14.67
N MET A 138 5.95 7.97 -14.29
CA MET A 138 6.37 9.38 -14.38
C MET A 138 7.59 9.66 -13.50
N ALA A 139 7.61 9.15 -12.25
CA ALA A 139 8.75 9.29 -11.35
C ALA A 139 10.02 8.63 -11.92
N LEU A 140 9.89 7.47 -12.55
CA LEU A 140 11.01 6.79 -13.22
C LEU A 140 11.54 7.59 -14.41
N ARG A 141 10.66 8.24 -15.18
CA ARG A 141 11.02 9.07 -16.34
C ARG A 141 11.69 10.39 -15.98
N GLN A 142 11.30 10.99 -14.87
CA GLN A 142 11.82 12.29 -14.45
C GLN A 142 13.29 12.24 -13.99
N GLY A 143 13.81 11.04 -13.68
CA GLY A 143 15.15 10.86 -13.13
C GLY A 143 15.21 11.40 -11.70
N TYR A 144 15.51 10.54 -10.72
CA TYR A 144 15.80 11.06 -9.38
C TYR A 144 17.08 11.89 -9.45
N TRP A 145 17.11 13.03 -8.75
CA TRP A 145 18.16 14.06 -8.74
C TRP A 145 19.62 13.58 -8.55
N THR A 146 19.85 12.30 -8.28
CA THR A 146 21.17 11.68 -8.14
C THR A 146 21.93 11.55 -9.45
N ASP A 147 21.27 11.61 -10.61
CA ASP A 147 21.96 11.54 -11.91
C ASP A 147 22.73 12.82 -12.29
N ASN A 148 22.56 13.92 -11.53
CA ASN A 148 23.18 15.22 -11.81
C ASN A 148 24.35 15.55 -10.85
N ILE A 149 24.93 14.55 -10.18
CA ILE A 149 26.03 14.76 -9.20
C ILE A 149 27.26 13.89 -9.52
N VAL A 150 27.52 13.62 -10.80
CA VAL A 150 28.80 13.07 -11.28
C VAL A 150 29.50 14.11 -12.14
#